data_AF-A0A967XBM4-F1
#
_entry.id   AF-A0A967XBM4-F1
#
_cell.length_a   1.000
_cell.length_b   1.000
_cell.length_c   1.000
_cell.angle_alpha   90.00
_cell.angle_beta   90.00
_cell.angle_gamma   90.00
#
_symmetry.space_group_name_H-M   'P 1'
#
loop_
_entity.id
_entity.type
_entity.pdbx_description
1 polymer ?
#
loop_
_entity_poly.entity_id
_entity_poly.type
_entity_poly.pdbx_seq_one_letter_code
_entity_poly.pdbx_strand_id
1 'polypeptide(L)'
;AARANFTVLCRLEGSNGRSVVESYHLLQHAYPADVWLAEAYEPIQFPGWIEAPPGTYRLALYVRNTLTGVTLEAAQPLTVPE
;
A
#
# COMPACT_ATOMS: atom_id res chain seq x y z
N ALA A 1 -11.21 21.92 -1.23
CA ALA A 1 -11.21 20.68 -0.44
C ALA A 1 -9.82 20.06 -0.52
N ALA A 2 -9.19 19.73 0.62
CA ALA A 2 -7.91 19.03 0.61
C ALA A 2 -8.10 17.66 -0.05
N ARG A 3 -7.23 17.31 -1.00
CA ARG A 3 -7.25 16.02 -1.69
C ARG A 3 -6.13 15.15 -1.11
N ALA A 4 -6.38 13.85 -0.95
CA ALA A 4 -5.33 12.91 -0.61
C ALA A 4 -4.29 12.89 -1.75
N ASN A 5 -3.02 13.07 -1.40
CA ASN A 5 -1.92 13.08 -2.37
C ASN A 5 -1.55 11.66 -2.83
N PHE A 6 -1.90 10.65 -2.02
CA PHE A 6 -1.60 9.25 -2.29
C PHE A 6 -2.80 8.35 -1.98
N THR A 7 -2.96 7.32 -2.81
CA THR A 7 -3.84 6.17 -2.53
C THR A 7 -2.98 4.94 -2.39
N VAL A 8 -3.24 4.14 -1.37
CA VAL A 8 -2.59 2.85 -1.17
C VAL A 8 -3.63 1.75 -1.35
N LEU A 9 -3.36 0.85 -2.30
CA LEU A 9 -4.12 -0.38 -2.51
C LEU A 9 -3.27 -1.54 -2.03
N CYS A 10 -3.80 -2.31 -1.09
CA CYS A 10 -3.23 -3.56 -0.66
C CYS A 10 -4.07 -4.70 -1.24
N ARG A 11 -3.43 -5.68 -1.89
CA ARG A 11 -4.08 -6.75 -2.63
C ARG A 11 -3.47 -8.08 -2.25
N LEU A 12 -4.31 -9.07 -1.97
CA LEU A 12 -3.89 -10.48 -1.96
C LEU A 12 -4.20 -11.10 -3.31
N GLU A 13 -3.17 -11.61 -3.96
CA GLU A 13 -3.27 -12.25 -5.26
C GLU A 13 -3.09 -13.76 -5.10
N GLY A 14 -4.02 -14.53 -5.68
CA GLY A 14 -3.91 -15.98 -5.75
C GLY A 14 -2.85 -16.43 -6.78
N SER A 15 -2.60 -17.73 -6.84
CA SER A 15 -1.63 -18.33 -7.78
C SER A 15 -1.96 -18.08 -9.27
N ASN A 16 -3.20 -17.71 -9.57
CA ASN A 16 -3.66 -17.33 -10.91
C ASN A 16 -3.52 -15.83 -11.22
N GLY A 17 -2.89 -15.04 -10.33
CA GLY A 17 -2.71 -13.59 -10.48
C GLY A 17 -3.98 -12.75 -10.29
N ARG A 18 -5.10 -13.35 -9.89
CA ARG A 18 -6.34 -12.62 -9.58
C ARG A 18 -6.34 -12.15 -8.13
N SER A 19 -6.94 -10.98 -7.87
CA SER A 19 -7.25 -10.57 -6.50
C SER A 19 -8.18 -11.58 -5.88
N VAL A 20 -7.86 -11.96 -4.66
CA VAL A 20 -8.78 -12.64 -3.75
C VAL A 20 -9.41 -11.59 -2.83
N VAL A 21 -8.61 -10.63 -2.35
CA VAL A 21 -9.08 -9.56 -1.46
C VAL A 21 -8.31 -8.26 -1.73
N GLU A 22 -8.98 -7.13 -1.59
CA GLU A 22 -8.43 -5.79 -1.80
C GLU A 22 -8.81 -4.87 -0.62
N SER A 23 -7.88 -4.02 -0.20
CA SER A 23 -8.10 -2.97 0.80
C SER A 23 -7.54 -1.65 0.30
N TYR A 24 -8.30 -0.57 0.47
CA TYR A 24 -7.97 0.76 -0.02
C TYR A 24 -7.80 1.74 1.14
N HIS A 25 -6.70 2.47 1.13
CA HIS A 25 -6.37 3.47 2.14
C HIS A 25 -6.03 4.79 1.46
N LEU A 26 -6.64 5.88 1.95
CA LEU A 26 -6.32 7.24 1.53
C LEU A 26 -5.26 7.80 2.46
N LEU A 27 -4.15 8.27 1.90
CA LEU A 27 -3.07 8.89 2.66
C LEU A 27 -2.94 10.36 2.26
N GLN A 28 -3.09 11.21 3.26
CA GLN A 28 -2.77 12.63 3.15
C GLN A 28 -1.62 12.91 4.12
N HIS A 29 -0.41 12.77 3.61
CA HIS A 29 0.81 13.01 4.37
C HIS A 29 1.78 13.88 3.56
N ALA A 30 2.54 14.72 4.25
CA ALA A 30 3.59 15.55 3.69
C ALA A 30 4.64 15.81 4.77
N TYR A 31 5.92 15.69 4.40
CA TYR A 31 7.03 16.11 5.25
C TYR A 31 7.29 17.62 5.10
N PRO A 32 7.66 18.32 6.17
CA PRO A 32 8.30 19.63 6.08
C PRO A 32 9.54 19.58 5.17
N ALA A 33 9.82 20.69 4.47
CA ALA A 33 10.88 20.74 3.46
C ALA A 33 12.28 20.47 4.05
N ASP A 34 12.55 20.95 5.27
CA ASP A 34 13.77 20.71 6.02
C ASP A 34 13.98 19.22 6.36
N VAL A 35 12.92 18.51 6.77
CA VAL A 35 12.97 17.06 6.98
C VAL A 35 13.26 16.31 5.68
N TRP A 36 12.63 16.73 4.58
CA TRP A 36 12.84 16.13 3.27
C TRP A 36 14.27 16.31 2.76
N LEU A 37 14.80 17.53 2.85
CA LEU A 37 16.15 17.86 2.38
C LEU A 37 17.25 17.18 3.21
N ALA A 38 16.98 16.92 4.49
CA ALA A 38 17.90 16.20 5.37
C ALA A 38 17.80 14.67 5.24
N GLU A 39 16.91 14.15 4.38
CA GLU A 39 16.58 12.71 4.27
C GLU A 39 16.19 12.07 5.61
N ALA A 40 15.68 12.87 6.55
CA ALA A 40 15.35 12.46 7.91
C ALA A 40 13.88 12.02 8.05
N TYR A 41 13.26 11.59 6.95
CA TYR A 41 11.87 11.16 6.94
C TYR A 41 11.70 9.79 7.60
N GLU A 42 10.63 9.63 8.38
CA GLU A 42 10.28 8.34 8.99
C GLU A 42 9.38 7.51 8.04
N PRO A 43 9.34 6.18 8.17
CA PRO A 43 8.36 5.38 7.45
C PRO A 43 6.93 5.73 7.89
N ILE A 44 6.04 6.01 6.93
CA ILE A 44 4.62 6.20 7.22
C ILE A 44 4.01 4.86 7.58
N GLN A 45 3.49 4.75 8.81
CA GLN A 45 2.68 3.62 9.24
C GLN A 45 1.20 3.99 9.14
N PHE A 46 0.39 3.09 8.60
CA PHE A 46 -1.07 3.24 8.60
C PHE A 46 -1.72 1.92 9.03
N PRO A 47 -2.80 1.99 9.81
CA PRO A 47 -3.54 0.80 10.17
C PRO A 47 -4.29 0.26 8.94
N GLY A 48 -4.15 -1.04 8.71
CA GLY A 48 -4.88 -1.77 7.70
C GLY A 48 -4.97 -3.24 8.06
N TRP A 49 -6.01 -3.91 7.59
CA TRP A 49 -6.14 -5.35 7.69
C TRP A 49 -6.71 -5.90 6.40
N ILE A 50 -6.31 -7.12 6.07
CA ILE A 50 -6.93 -7.93 5.02
C ILE A 50 -7.22 -9.28 5.65
N GLU A 51 -8.47 -9.71 5.54
CA GLU A 51 -8.88 -11.05 5.94
C GLU A 51 -8.83 -11.95 4.71
N ALA A 52 -8.16 -13.10 4.82
CA ALA A 52 -8.10 -14.09 3.77
C ALA A 52 -8.20 -15.50 4.34
N PRO A 53 -8.76 -16.45 3.58
CA PRO A 53 -8.74 -17.85 3.99
C PRO A 53 -7.31 -18.40 4.03
N PRO A 54 -7.09 -19.54 4.71
CA PRO A 54 -5.81 -20.24 4.69
C PRO A 54 -5.35 -20.53 3.26
N GLY A 55 -4.06 -20.31 3.00
CA GLY A 55 -3.50 -20.50 1.66
C GLY A 55 -2.24 -19.69 1.40
N THR A 56 -1.69 -19.88 0.21
CA THR A 56 -0.50 -19.15 -0.26
C THR A 56 -0.90 -18.09 -1.28
N TYR A 57 -0.46 -16.86 -1.03
CA TYR A 57 -0.79 -15.67 -1.78
C TYR A 57 0.46 -14.86 -2.09
N ARG A 58 0.29 -13.89 -2.99
CA ARG A 58 1.19 -12.76 -3.15
C ARG A 58 0.51 -11.53 -2.56
N LEU A 59 1.10 -10.96 -1.51
CA LEU A 59 0.66 -9.68 -0.94
C LEU A 59 1.33 -8.57 -1.74
N ALA A 60 0.54 -7.78 -2.46
CA ALA A 60 0.99 -6.67 -3.28
C ALA A 60 0.46 -5.34 -2.72
N LEU A 61 1.32 -4.34 -2.66
CA LEU A 61 1.04 -2.97 -2.25
C LEU A 61 1.28 -2.05 -3.44
N TYR A 62 0.26 -1.27 -3.78
CA TYR A 62 0.31 -0.26 -4.84
C TYR A 62 0.17 1.11 -4.21
N VAL A 63 1.17 1.96 -4.37
CA VAL A 63 1.14 3.36 -3.95
C VAL A 63 1.00 4.21 -5.19
N ARG A 64 -0.14 4.90 -5.32
CA ARG A 64 -0.38 5.81 -6.44
C ARG A 64 -0.37 7.25 -5.96
N ASN A 65 0.48 8.07 -6.58
CA ASN A 65 0.41 9.51 -6.45
C ASN A 65 -0.78 10.02 -7.28
N THR A 66 -1.77 10.64 -6.63
CA THR A 66 -3.01 11.07 -7.29
C THR A 66 -2.84 12.30 -8.16
N LEU A 67 -1.73 13.04 -7.97
CA LEU A 67 -1.40 14.24 -8.73
C LEU A 67 -0.66 13.91 -10.02
N THR A 68 0.33 13.01 -9.96
CA THR A 68 1.15 12.63 -11.12
C THR A 68 0.64 11.39 -11.85
N GLY A 69 -0.22 10.59 -11.19
CA GLY A 69 -0.71 9.32 -11.71
C GLY A 69 0.30 8.17 -11.62
N VAL A 70 1.54 8.42 -11.18
CA VAL A 70 2.58 7.40 -11.02
C VAL A 70 2.17 6.40 -9.94
N THR A 71 2.33 5.11 -10.26
CA THR A 71 2.10 4.00 -9.35
C THR A 71 3.40 3.26 -9.10
N LEU A 72 3.71 3.03 -7.82
CA LEU A 72 4.78 2.14 -7.38
C LEU A 72 4.15 0.85 -6.84
N GLU A 73 4.83 -0.26 -7.04
CA GLU A 73 4.42 -1.58 -6.57
C GLU A 73 5.52 -2.19 -5.69
N ALA A 74 5.12 -2.79 -4.58
CA ALA A 74 5.96 -3.68 -3.80
C ALA A 74 5.15 -4.96 -3.52
N ALA A 75 5.76 -6.14 -3.63
CA ALA A 75 5.06 -7.39 -3.38
C ALA A 75 5.95 -8.43 -2.72
N GLN A 76 5.33 -9.27 -1.90
CA GLN A 76 5.99 -10.37 -1.21
C GLN A 76 5.09 -11.61 -1.14
N PRO A 77 5.66 -12.83 -1.07
CA PRO A 77 4.88 -14.02 -0.77
C PRO A 77 4.28 -13.94 0.65
N LEU A 78 3.07 -14.46 0.82
CA LEU A 78 2.39 -14.57 2.10
C LEU A 78 1.72 -15.95 2.22
N THR A 79 1.89 -16.62 3.35
CA THR A 79 1.15 -17.83 3.68
C THR A 79 0.27 -17.55 4.89
N VAL A 80 -1.05 -17.73 4.71
CA VAL A 80 -2.03 -17.67 5.78
C VAL A 80 -2.21 -19.09 6.32
N PRO A 81 -1.89 -19.34 7.62
CA PRO A 81 -2.04 -20.66 8.22
C PRO A 81 -3.53 -21.04 8.38
N GLU A 82 -3.77 -22.33 8.59
CA GLU A 82 -5.08 -22.86 8.98
C GLU A 82 -5.53 -22.38 10.37
#